data_AF-A0A954HUK6-F1
#
_entry.id   AF-A0A954HUK6-F1
#
_cell.length_a   1.000
_cell.length_b   1.000
_cell.length_c   1.000
_cell.angle_alpha   90.00
_cell.angle_beta   90.00
_cell.angle_gamma   90.00
#
_symmetry.space_group_name_H-M   'P 1'
#
loop_
_entity.id
_entity.type
_entity.pdbx_description
1 polymer ?
#
loop_
_entity_poly.entity_id
_entity_poly.type
_entity_poly.pdbx_seq_one_letter_code
_entity_poly.pdbx_strand_id
1 'polypeptide(L)'
;MLRKWSESRKTRAGVAVSQESALGLSAVLCATRVISEAISSLPLNLIEMTGDKRRRIAWENPLQTLLHESPNPGQDSLGWFDQLIPWQVNAGTAFAEIQRNPDGTPYALWPIHPSRIPLHNIRRNDRLGEIRVGTPGRLVFYVKSGDGEVVPVPEENMLVVPGVLSANGITGRGLIDIGAEAIGVARAVEAHAGAFFANGAVPGLFVNYEAMLKPERADALRLSFEKRYKGVDNHYSTLLVDGAKATAQVLGIDPEK
;
A
#
# COMPACT_ATOMS: atom_id res chain seq x y z
N MET A 1 18.00 -3.69 4.75
CA MET A 1 17.53 -2.29 4.82
C MET A 1 16.01 -2.30 4.71
N LEU A 2 15.31 -1.84 5.75
CA LEU A 2 13.85 -1.91 5.84
C LEU A 2 13.27 -0.52 5.56
N ARG A 3 12.31 -0.47 4.64
CA ARG A 3 11.81 0.72 3.95
C ARG A 3 10.63 1.36 4.66
N LYS A 4 10.52 2.69 4.54
CA LYS A 4 9.34 3.45 4.97
C LYS A 4 8.11 3.08 4.13
N TRP A 5 6.91 3.31 4.66
CA TRP A 5 5.63 3.11 3.97
C TRP A 5 5.57 3.78 2.57
N SER A 6 6.18 4.96 2.42
CA SER A 6 6.26 5.71 1.17
C SER A 6 7.50 5.43 0.32
N GLU A 7 8.42 4.57 0.77
CA GLU A 7 9.65 4.27 0.03
C GLU A 7 9.41 3.19 -1.03
N SER A 8 9.33 3.63 -2.28
CA SER A 8 9.04 2.76 -3.41
C SER A 8 10.21 1.83 -3.77
N ARG A 9 9.93 0.54 -3.90
CA ARG A 9 10.88 -0.48 -4.36
C ARG A 9 10.96 -0.48 -5.87
N LYS A 10 12.12 -0.17 -6.43
CA LYS A 10 12.38 -0.32 -7.86
C LYS A 10 12.38 -1.81 -8.19
N THR A 11 11.52 -2.21 -9.11
CA THR A 11 11.36 -3.59 -9.58
C THR A 11 12.20 -3.84 -10.83
N ARG A 12 12.35 -5.11 -11.23
CA ARG A 12 13.05 -5.47 -12.47
C ARG A 12 12.36 -4.94 -13.73
N ALA A 13 11.06 -4.69 -13.66
CA ALA A 13 10.30 -4.05 -14.74
C ALA A 13 10.58 -2.53 -14.87
N GLY A 14 11.45 -1.96 -14.02
CA GLY A 14 11.80 -0.54 -14.05
C GLY A 14 10.79 0.38 -13.34
N VAL A 15 9.63 -0.16 -12.93
CA VAL A 15 8.60 0.56 -12.18
C VAL A 15 8.88 0.49 -10.69
N ALA A 16 8.70 1.61 -9.99
CA ALA A 16 8.81 1.65 -8.54
C ALA A 16 7.45 1.36 -7.88
N VAL A 17 7.44 0.48 -6.87
CA VAL A 17 6.24 0.05 -6.16
C VAL A 17 6.30 0.51 -4.70
N SER A 18 5.41 1.41 -4.32
CA SER A 18 5.03 1.74 -2.93
C SER A 18 3.66 1.15 -2.56
N GLN A 19 3.28 1.25 -1.29
CA GLN A 19 1.96 0.86 -0.79
C GLN A 19 0.83 1.57 -1.55
N GLU A 20 0.94 2.90 -1.71
CA GLU A 20 -0.04 3.72 -2.42
C GLU A 20 -0.12 3.33 -3.90
N SER A 21 1.03 3.14 -4.56
CA SER A 21 1.05 2.72 -5.95
C SER A 21 0.47 1.31 -6.13
N ALA A 22 0.70 0.40 -5.19
CA ALA A 22 0.19 -0.95 -5.29
C ALA A 22 -1.34 -0.96 -5.18
N LEU A 23 -1.93 -0.17 -4.27
CA LEU A 23 -3.38 -0.01 -4.16
C LEU A 23 -4.04 0.64 -5.38
N GLY A 24 -3.26 1.32 -6.23
CA GLY A 24 -3.75 1.80 -7.54
C GLY A 24 -4.05 0.67 -8.52
N LEU A 25 -3.50 -0.53 -8.31
CA LEU A 25 -3.83 -1.72 -9.10
C LEU A 25 -5.12 -2.34 -8.57
N SER A 26 -6.15 -2.42 -9.40
CA SER A 26 -7.49 -2.87 -9.00
C SER A 26 -7.49 -4.25 -8.33
N ALA A 27 -6.67 -5.18 -8.82
CA ALA A 27 -6.52 -6.50 -8.24
C ALA A 27 -6.01 -6.46 -6.79
N VAL A 28 -5.04 -5.59 -6.49
CA VAL A 28 -4.50 -5.43 -5.13
C VAL A 28 -5.53 -4.76 -4.23
N LEU A 29 -6.18 -3.70 -4.71
CA LEU A 29 -7.24 -3.02 -3.97
C LEU A 29 -8.38 -3.97 -3.60
N CYS A 30 -8.88 -4.75 -4.55
CA CYS A 30 -9.94 -5.72 -4.31
C CYS A 30 -9.50 -6.80 -3.32
N ALA A 31 -8.28 -7.34 -3.45
CA ALA A 31 -7.76 -8.35 -2.52
C ALA A 31 -7.63 -7.79 -1.09
N THR A 32 -7.11 -6.57 -0.93
CA THR A 32 -7.05 -5.90 0.38
C THR A 32 -8.44 -5.70 0.97
N ARG A 33 -9.39 -5.19 0.17
CA ARG A 33 -10.76 -4.92 0.63
C ARG A 33 -11.49 -6.17 1.06
N VAL A 34 -11.44 -7.25 0.28
CA VAL A 34 -12.11 -8.51 0.63
C VAL A 34 -11.61 -9.05 1.97
N ILE A 35 -10.29 -8.97 2.24
CA ILE A 35 -9.73 -9.41 3.51
C ILE A 35 -10.17 -8.47 4.65
N SER A 36 -10.07 -7.15 4.43
CA SER A 36 -10.41 -6.13 5.42
C SER A 36 -11.88 -6.19 5.83
N GLU A 37 -12.79 -6.16 4.85
CA GLU A 37 -14.23 -6.15 5.07
C GLU A 37 -14.68 -7.47 5.72
N ALA A 38 -14.13 -8.61 5.31
CA ALA A 38 -14.44 -9.90 5.91
C ALA A 38 -14.04 -9.95 7.39
N ILE A 39 -12.85 -9.48 7.75
CA ILE A 39 -12.40 -9.47 9.16
C ILE A 39 -13.18 -8.44 9.97
N SER A 40 -13.39 -7.24 9.43
CA SER A 40 -14.07 -6.14 10.12
C SER A 40 -15.55 -6.40 10.39
N SER A 41 -16.18 -7.27 9.59
CA SER A 41 -17.55 -7.73 9.82
C SER A 41 -17.70 -8.72 10.99
N LEU A 42 -16.61 -9.30 11.49
CA LEU A 42 -16.66 -10.30 12.53
C LEU A 42 -16.74 -9.64 13.91
N PRO A 43 -17.73 -9.98 14.75
CA PRO A 43 -17.82 -9.44 16.09
C PRO A 43 -16.70 -9.99 16.98
N LEU A 44 -15.89 -9.11 17.57
CA LEU A 44 -14.92 -9.49 18.59
C LEU A 44 -15.59 -9.49 19.97
N ASN A 45 -15.97 -10.67 20.46
CA ASN A 45 -16.62 -10.83 21.76
C ASN A 45 -15.63 -11.35 22.82
N LEU A 46 -15.61 -10.67 23.96
CA LEU A 46 -14.94 -11.11 25.16
C LEU A 46 -15.74 -12.22 25.82
N ILE A 47 -15.10 -13.38 26.00
CA ILE A 47 -15.72 -14.56 26.60
C ILE A 47 -15.13 -14.76 27.98
N GLU A 48 -15.99 -14.86 28.99
CA GLU A 48 -15.60 -15.24 30.35
C GLU A 48 -15.98 -16.68 30.68
N MET A 49 -15.10 -17.32 31.45
CA MET A 49 -15.30 -18.67 31.99
C MET A 49 -16.04 -18.55 33.32
N THR A 50 -17.23 -19.14 33.40
CA THR A 50 -17.96 -19.29 34.65
C THR A 50 -17.59 -20.62 35.32
N GLY A 51 -17.83 -20.73 36.64
CA GLY A 51 -17.35 -21.82 37.51
C GLY A 51 -17.66 -23.25 37.04
N ASP A 52 -18.61 -23.42 36.12
CA ASP A 52 -19.01 -24.72 35.56
C ASP A 52 -18.39 -25.01 34.18
N LYS A 53 -17.25 -24.39 33.82
CA LYS A 53 -16.65 -24.43 32.47
C LYS A 53 -17.59 -23.91 31.36
N ARG A 54 -18.66 -23.21 31.74
CA ARG A 54 -19.58 -22.56 30.78
C ARG A 54 -18.98 -21.23 30.32
N ARG A 55 -19.18 -20.94 29.04
CA ARG A 55 -18.70 -19.71 28.38
C ARG A 55 -19.87 -18.77 28.17
N ARG A 56 -19.73 -17.50 28.57
CA ARG A 56 -20.68 -16.43 28.24
C ARG A 56 -19.93 -15.19 27.78
N ILE A 57 -20.62 -14.35 27.01
CA ILE A 57 -20.09 -13.03 26.63
C ILE A 57 -20.08 -12.15 27.88
N ALA A 58 -18.96 -11.47 28.12
CA ALA A 58 -18.74 -10.62 29.28
C ALA A 58 -19.28 -9.20 29.02
N TRP A 59 -20.60 -9.05 28.85
CA TRP A 59 -21.25 -7.78 28.51
C TRP A 59 -20.96 -6.64 29.50
N GLU A 60 -20.82 -6.97 30.78
CA GLU A 60 -20.55 -5.99 31.84
C GLU A 60 -19.07 -5.57 31.95
N ASN A 61 -18.17 -6.21 31.19
CA ASN A 61 -16.75 -5.90 31.22
C ASN A 61 -16.45 -4.71 30.30
N PRO A 62 -15.79 -3.63 30.76
CA PRO A 62 -15.45 -2.48 29.91
C PRO A 62 -14.67 -2.84 28.65
N LEU A 63 -13.89 -3.93 28.68
CA LEU A 63 -13.14 -4.42 27.52
C LEU A 63 -14.06 -4.97 26.42
N GLN A 64 -15.26 -5.45 26.76
CA GLN A 64 -16.26 -5.84 25.76
C GLN A 64 -16.68 -4.62 24.95
N THR A 65 -17.08 -3.52 25.61
CA THR A 65 -17.44 -2.27 24.91
C THR A 65 -16.27 -1.73 24.11
N LEU A 66 -15.06 -1.73 24.68
CA LEU A 66 -13.86 -1.24 24.01
C LEU A 66 -13.55 -2.03 22.72
N LEU A 67 -13.61 -3.36 22.74
CA LEU A 67 -13.24 -4.19 21.59
C LEU A 67 -14.38 -4.38 20.60
N HIS A 68 -15.62 -4.45 21.08
CA HIS A 68 -16.79 -4.81 20.29
C HIS A 68 -17.50 -3.59 19.69
N GLU A 69 -17.57 -2.47 20.42
CA GLU A 69 -18.41 -1.34 20.06
C GLU A 69 -17.59 -0.14 19.60
N SER A 70 -16.75 0.40 20.49
CA SER A 70 -16.01 1.64 20.24
C SER A 70 -14.60 1.57 20.82
N PRO A 71 -13.60 1.19 20.00
CA PRO A 71 -12.20 1.16 20.41
C PRO A 71 -11.65 2.52 20.79
N ASN A 72 -12.19 3.60 20.23
CA ASN A 72 -11.90 4.96 20.65
C ASN A 72 -13.07 5.89 20.28
N PRO A 73 -13.15 7.10 20.87
CA PRO A 73 -14.26 8.02 20.61
C PRO A 73 -14.41 8.48 19.15
N GLY A 74 -13.40 8.25 18.30
CA GLY A 74 -13.40 8.69 16.91
C GLY A 74 -13.93 7.65 15.91
N GLN A 75 -14.10 6.38 16.30
CA GLN A 75 -14.55 5.31 15.40
C GLN A 75 -15.20 4.14 16.14
N ASP A 76 -16.06 3.41 15.43
CA ASP A 76 -16.62 2.14 15.89
C ASP A 76 -15.63 0.98 15.65
N SER A 77 -15.95 -0.20 16.17
CA SER A 77 -15.09 -1.38 16.03
C SER A 77 -14.89 -1.78 14.56
N LEU A 78 -15.95 -1.68 13.75
CA LEU A 78 -15.89 -2.00 12.32
C LEU A 78 -14.90 -1.08 11.60
N GLY A 79 -15.01 0.24 11.76
CA GLY A 79 -14.09 1.19 11.16
C GLY A 79 -12.66 1.04 11.66
N TRP A 80 -12.48 0.68 12.93
CA TRP A 80 -11.17 0.41 13.51
C TRP A 80 -10.48 -0.80 12.87
N PHE A 81 -11.20 -1.92 12.71
CA PHE A 81 -10.65 -3.08 11.98
C PHE A 81 -10.42 -2.75 10.51
N ASP A 82 -11.33 -2.02 9.86
CA ASP A 82 -11.20 -1.69 8.43
C ASP A 82 -10.03 -0.74 8.17
N GLN A 83 -9.61 0.03 9.18
CA GLN A 83 -8.37 0.81 9.13
C GLN A 83 -7.12 -0.06 9.41
N LEU A 84 -7.18 -0.94 10.42
CA LEU A 84 -6.01 -1.64 10.95
C LEU A 84 -5.59 -2.83 10.08
N ILE A 85 -6.55 -3.60 9.56
CA ILE A 85 -6.28 -4.83 8.79
C ILE A 85 -5.55 -4.55 7.48
N PRO A 86 -5.90 -3.53 6.67
CA PRO A 86 -5.14 -3.20 5.48
C PRO A 86 -3.68 -2.88 5.80
N TRP A 87 -3.40 -2.15 6.88
CA TRP A 87 -2.03 -1.86 7.31
C TRP A 87 -1.26 -3.13 7.66
N GLN A 88 -1.89 -4.05 8.40
CA GLN A 88 -1.30 -5.32 8.76
C GLN A 88 -0.97 -6.15 7.52
N VAL A 89 -1.91 -6.29 6.59
CA VAL A 89 -1.74 -7.14 5.39
C VAL A 89 -0.70 -6.53 4.44
N ASN A 90 -0.81 -5.24 4.19
CA ASN A 90 -0.05 -4.58 3.14
C ASN A 90 1.37 -4.18 3.58
N ALA A 91 1.54 -3.67 4.80
CA ALA A 91 2.85 -3.32 5.34
C ALA A 91 3.44 -4.33 6.31
N GLY A 92 2.65 -5.32 6.74
CA GLY A 92 3.13 -6.48 7.48
C GLY A 92 2.90 -6.43 8.98
N THR A 93 2.60 -5.26 9.56
CA THR A 93 2.26 -5.13 10.98
C THR A 93 1.41 -3.89 11.17
N ALA A 94 0.37 -4.01 11.98
CA ALA A 94 -0.41 -2.87 12.42
C ALA A 94 -0.22 -2.63 13.92
N PHE A 95 -0.40 -1.38 14.32
CA PHE A 95 -0.12 -0.90 15.67
C PHE A 95 -1.29 -0.08 16.18
N ALA A 96 -1.58 -0.19 17.47
CA ALA A 96 -2.47 0.73 18.17
C ALA A 96 -1.92 1.04 19.56
N GLU A 97 -1.95 2.31 19.95
CA GLU A 97 -1.63 2.71 21.31
C GLU A 97 -2.80 2.38 22.24
N ILE A 98 -2.48 1.74 23.36
CA ILE A 98 -3.42 1.43 24.42
C ILE A 98 -3.33 2.56 25.45
N GLN A 99 -4.38 3.36 25.57
CA GLN A 99 -4.50 4.32 26.65
C GLN A 99 -5.21 3.68 27.84
N ARG A 100 -4.67 3.92 29.04
CA ARG A 100 -5.11 3.29 30.28
C ARG A 100 -5.41 4.34 31.34
N ASN A 101 -6.39 4.02 32.18
CA ASN A 101 -6.69 4.76 33.39
C ASN A 101 -5.56 4.58 34.42
N PRO A 102 -5.49 5.40 35.49
CA PRO A 102 -4.49 5.26 36.56
C PRO A 102 -4.50 3.90 37.27
N ASP A 103 -5.62 3.18 37.23
CA ASP A 103 -5.79 1.82 37.74
C ASP A 103 -5.24 0.73 36.77
N GLY A 104 -4.77 1.12 35.59
CA GLY A 104 -4.25 0.24 34.55
C GLY A 104 -5.29 -0.27 33.55
N THR A 105 -6.58 0.03 33.75
CA THR A 105 -7.67 -0.43 32.88
C THR A 105 -7.60 0.28 31.51
N PRO A 106 -7.52 -0.44 30.38
CA PRO A 106 -7.60 0.16 29.04
C PRO A 106 -8.93 0.87 28.82
N TYR A 107 -8.89 2.07 28.24
CA TYR A 107 -10.10 2.82 27.86
C TYR A 107 -10.12 3.27 26.40
N ALA A 108 -8.99 3.25 25.69
CA ALA A 108 -8.95 3.57 24.27
C ALA A 108 -7.81 2.84 23.54
N LEU A 109 -8.06 2.53 22.26
CA LEU A 109 -7.14 1.93 21.31
C LEU A 109 -7.02 2.86 20.10
N TRP A 110 -5.91 3.60 20.01
CA TRP A 110 -5.67 4.55 18.93
C TRP A 110 -4.77 3.94 17.85
N PRO A 111 -5.28 3.73 16.62
CA PRO A 111 -4.46 3.21 15.53
C PRO A 111 -3.26 4.11 15.23
N ILE A 112 -2.09 3.51 15.13
CA ILE A 112 -0.87 4.20 14.71
C ILE A 112 -0.46 3.67 13.35
N HIS A 113 -0.48 4.56 12.37
CA HIS A 113 -0.05 4.22 11.02
C HIS A 113 1.39 3.68 11.01
N PRO A 114 1.69 2.54 10.34
CA PRO A 114 3.01 1.89 10.43
C PRO A 114 4.18 2.78 9.96
N SER A 115 3.93 3.77 9.11
CA SER A 115 4.97 4.76 8.72
C SER A 115 5.55 5.56 9.89
N ARG A 116 4.78 5.70 10.98
CA ARG A 116 5.16 6.43 12.19
C ARG A 116 6.05 5.60 13.10
N ILE A 117 6.12 4.27 12.89
CA ILE A 117 6.97 3.34 13.65
C ILE A 117 7.81 2.50 12.67
N PRO A 118 8.87 3.07 12.07
CA PRO A 118 9.83 2.28 11.31
C PRO A 118 10.41 1.13 12.15
N LEU A 119 10.79 0.01 11.55
CA LEU A 119 11.29 -1.16 12.30
C LEU A 119 12.53 -0.85 13.17
N HIS A 120 13.38 0.09 12.76
CA HIS A 120 14.54 0.54 13.57
C HIS A 120 14.16 1.41 14.79
N ASN A 121 12.89 1.81 14.88
CA ASN A 121 12.27 2.48 16.02
C ASN A 121 11.61 1.49 16.98
N ILE A 122 11.72 0.18 16.73
CA ILE A 122 11.32 -0.86 17.69
C ILE A 122 12.60 -1.40 18.30
N ARG A 123 12.81 -1.13 19.59
CA ARG A 123 14.07 -1.45 20.27
C ARG A 123 13.78 -2.14 21.59
N ARG A 124 14.62 -3.11 21.95
CA ARG A 124 14.65 -3.59 23.34
C ARG A 124 15.37 -2.55 24.18
N ASN A 125 14.78 -2.18 25.30
CA ASN A 125 15.43 -1.37 26.31
C ASN A 125 15.65 -2.21 27.57
N ASP A 126 16.88 -2.64 27.77
CA ASP A 126 17.25 -3.46 28.92
C ASP A 126 17.21 -2.68 30.25
N ARG A 127 17.05 -1.34 30.22
CA ARG A 127 16.98 -0.49 31.42
C ARG A 127 15.55 -0.23 31.91
N LEU A 128 14.54 -0.60 31.14
CA LEU A 128 13.12 -0.36 31.42
C LEU A 128 12.46 -1.67 31.88
N GLY A 129 12.79 -2.09 33.11
CA GLY A 129 12.21 -3.27 33.75
C GLY A 129 13.09 -3.79 34.88
N GLU A 130 12.49 -4.37 35.92
CA GLU A 130 13.21 -5.20 36.89
C GLU A 130 13.86 -6.37 36.12
N ILE A 131 15.15 -6.23 35.80
CA ILE A 131 15.91 -7.25 35.10
C ILE A 131 16.06 -8.44 36.06
N ARG A 132 15.16 -9.43 35.95
CA ARG A 132 15.48 -10.77 36.42
C ARG A 132 16.58 -11.29 35.50
N VAL A 133 17.68 -11.77 36.09
CA VAL A 133 18.82 -12.32 35.35
C VAL A 133 18.30 -13.35 34.34
N GLY A 134 18.51 -13.09 33.05
CA GLY A 134 18.07 -13.97 31.95
C GLY A 134 16.75 -13.61 31.27
N THR A 135 16.06 -12.51 31.64
CA THR A 135 14.88 -12.03 30.90
C THR A 135 15.29 -10.98 29.85
N PRO A 136 14.91 -11.10 28.57
CA PRO A 136 15.19 -10.07 27.57
C PRO A 136 14.49 -8.75 27.92
N GLY A 137 15.15 -7.61 27.68
CA GLY A 137 14.58 -6.28 27.95
C GLY A 137 13.27 -6.02 27.22
N ARG A 138 12.39 -5.19 27.81
CA ARG A 138 11.08 -4.86 27.25
C ARG A 138 11.20 -4.08 25.94
N LEU A 139 10.26 -4.27 25.03
CA LEU A 139 10.20 -3.49 23.80
C LEU A 139 9.75 -2.06 24.08
N VAL A 140 10.30 -1.12 23.31
CA VAL A 140 9.88 0.27 23.28
C VAL A 140 9.70 0.67 21.83
N PHE A 141 8.56 1.29 21.53
CA PHE A 141 8.16 1.74 20.21
C PHE A 141 8.33 3.25 20.14
N TYR A 142 9.27 3.72 19.34
CA TYR A 142 9.53 5.15 19.16
C TYR A 142 8.65 5.71 18.03
N VAL A 143 7.51 6.27 18.42
CA VAL A 143 6.45 6.74 17.51
C VAL A 143 6.72 8.17 17.08
N LYS A 144 6.72 8.42 15.77
CA LYS A 144 6.79 9.79 15.24
C LYS A 144 5.44 10.49 15.39
N SER A 145 5.39 11.64 16.05
CA SER A 145 4.23 12.53 16.09
C SER A 145 4.02 13.22 14.74
N GLY A 146 2.84 13.82 14.54
CA GLY A 146 2.56 14.68 13.38
C GLY A 146 3.53 15.86 13.28
N ASP A 147 3.99 16.36 14.42
CA ASP A 147 4.94 17.48 14.53
C ASP A 147 6.41 17.05 14.37
N GLY A 148 6.66 15.77 14.06
CA GLY A 148 8.00 15.22 13.84
C GLY A 148 8.75 14.80 15.12
N GLU A 149 8.22 15.10 16.31
CA GLU A 149 8.74 14.60 17.57
C GLU A 149 8.67 13.06 17.63
N VAL A 150 9.57 12.45 18.41
CA VAL A 150 9.61 11.00 18.59
C VAL A 150 9.28 10.67 20.03
N VAL A 151 8.12 10.05 20.24
CA VAL A 151 7.58 9.70 21.56
C VAL A 151 7.79 8.21 21.83
N PRO A 152 8.41 7.82 22.95
CA PRO A 152 8.54 6.41 23.32
C PRO A 152 7.23 5.88 23.91
N VAL A 153 6.71 4.81 23.32
CA VAL A 153 5.56 4.05 23.85
C VAL A 153 6.06 2.68 24.35
N PRO A 154 5.88 2.36 25.65
CA PRO A 154 6.24 1.06 26.20
C PRO A 154 5.42 -0.10 25.62
N GLU A 155 5.99 -1.31 25.62
CA GLU A 155 5.34 -2.53 25.12
C GLU A 155 3.95 -2.81 25.72
N GLU A 156 3.76 -2.56 27.01
CA GLU A 156 2.48 -2.75 27.71
C GLU A 156 1.35 -1.82 27.25
N ASN A 157 1.72 -0.72 26.58
CA ASN A 157 0.81 0.29 26.03
C ASN A 157 0.76 0.25 24.49
N MET A 158 1.32 -0.79 23.86
CA MET A 158 1.29 -0.97 22.42
C MET A 158 0.61 -2.29 22.07
N LEU A 159 -0.54 -2.22 21.41
CA LEU A 159 -1.12 -3.36 20.73
C LEU A 159 -0.39 -3.56 19.40
N VAL A 160 0.25 -4.71 19.24
CA VAL A 160 0.92 -5.11 18.00
C VAL A 160 0.13 -6.23 17.35
N VAL A 161 -0.30 -6.02 16.11
CA VAL A 161 -0.95 -7.04 15.29
C VAL A 161 0.04 -7.45 14.20
N PRO A 162 0.87 -8.48 14.45
CA PRO A 162 1.86 -8.94 13.48
C PRO A 162 1.15 -9.63 12.33
N GLY A 163 1.61 -9.34 11.12
CA GLY A 163 1.18 -10.05 9.94
C GLY A 163 1.86 -11.40 9.77
N VAL A 164 1.47 -12.06 8.68
CA VAL A 164 2.04 -13.35 8.29
C VAL A 164 3.55 -13.26 8.04
N LEU A 165 4.23 -14.40 8.16
CA LEU A 165 5.66 -14.53 7.87
C LEU A 165 6.55 -13.61 8.71
N SER A 166 6.23 -13.46 10.00
CA SER A 166 7.11 -12.81 10.96
C SER A 166 8.39 -13.62 11.16
N ALA A 167 9.54 -12.96 10.98
CA ALA A 167 10.86 -13.58 11.15
C ALA A 167 11.37 -13.50 12.60
N ASN A 168 10.77 -12.65 13.43
CA ASN A 168 11.25 -12.31 14.78
C ASN A 168 10.15 -12.42 15.85
N GLY A 169 8.93 -12.82 15.48
CA GLY A 169 7.77 -12.88 16.38
C GLY A 169 7.19 -11.52 16.78
N ILE A 170 7.80 -10.40 16.33
CA ILE A 170 7.41 -9.03 16.71
C ILE A 170 6.73 -8.33 15.53
N THR A 171 7.28 -8.47 14.33
CA THR A 171 6.77 -7.78 13.13
C THR A 171 6.72 -8.72 11.94
N GLY A 172 5.59 -8.72 11.23
CA GLY A 172 5.40 -9.46 9.99
C GLY A 172 5.99 -8.77 8.76
N ARG A 173 5.89 -9.43 7.59
CA ARG A 173 6.24 -8.84 6.30
C ARG A 173 4.99 -8.46 5.52
N GLY A 174 5.00 -7.29 4.90
CA GLY A 174 3.88 -6.82 4.07
C GLY A 174 3.79 -7.58 2.75
N LEU A 175 2.56 -7.95 2.36
CA LEU A 175 2.33 -8.67 1.11
C LEU A 175 2.73 -7.85 -0.13
N ILE A 176 2.64 -6.52 -0.06
CA ILE A 176 3.08 -5.65 -1.16
C ILE A 176 4.59 -5.69 -1.34
N ASP A 177 5.38 -5.80 -0.27
CA ASP A 177 6.84 -5.95 -0.39
C ASP A 177 7.21 -7.35 -0.92
N ILE A 178 6.48 -8.39 -0.50
CA ILE A 178 6.68 -9.76 -0.99
C ILE A 178 6.34 -9.84 -2.48
N GLY A 179 5.19 -9.29 -2.88
CA GLY A 179 4.66 -9.30 -4.24
C GLY A 179 5.17 -8.17 -5.14
N ALA A 180 6.12 -7.34 -4.68
CA ALA A 180 6.51 -6.10 -5.36
C ALA A 180 6.89 -6.31 -6.83
N GLU A 181 7.60 -7.40 -7.16
CA GLU A 181 8.00 -7.68 -8.55
C GLU A 181 6.80 -7.99 -9.45
N ALA A 182 5.85 -8.80 -8.98
CA ALA A 182 4.65 -9.14 -9.75
C ALA A 182 3.75 -7.91 -9.95
N ILE A 183 3.57 -7.12 -8.88
CA ILE A 183 2.84 -5.84 -8.93
C ILE A 183 3.54 -4.87 -9.90
N GLY A 184 4.86 -4.80 -9.87
CA GLY A 184 5.67 -3.97 -10.76
C GLY A 184 5.49 -4.33 -12.23
N VAL A 185 5.47 -5.63 -12.55
CA VAL A 185 5.18 -6.11 -13.91
C VAL A 185 3.75 -5.75 -14.33
N ALA A 186 2.75 -6.00 -13.49
CA ALA A 186 1.36 -5.66 -13.80
C ALA A 186 1.20 -4.16 -14.09
N ARG A 187 1.80 -3.31 -13.25
CA ARG A 187 1.81 -1.86 -13.45
C ARG A 187 2.55 -1.44 -14.73
N ALA A 188 3.65 -2.11 -15.09
CA ALA A 188 4.36 -1.82 -16.33
C ALA A 188 3.50 -2.17 -17.55
N VAL A 189 2.76 -3.27 -17.50
CA VAL A 189 1.80 -3.67 -18.55
C VAL A 189 0.67 -2.65 -18.67
N GLU A 190 0.05 -2.24 -17.55
CA GLU A 190 -0.99 -1.19 -17.57
C GLU A 190 -0.47 0.14 -18.11
N ALA A 191 0.73 0.55 -17.72
CA ALA A 191 1.36 1.77 -18.23
C ALA A 191 1.64 1.68 -19.73
N HIS A 192 2.12 0.53 -20.20
CA HIS A 192 2.35 0.29 -21.63
C HIS A 192 1.03 0.31 -22.42
N ALA A 193 0.00 -0.39 -21.94
CA ALA A 193 -1.33 -0.39 -22.55
C ALA A 193 -1.92 1.03 -22.59
N GLY A 194 -1.86 1.75 -21.48
CA GLY A 194 -2.30 3.14 -21.39
C GLY A 194 -1.57 4.04 -22.38
N ALA A 195 -0.25 3.92 -22.50
CA ALA A 195 0.53 4.66 -23.49
C ALA A 195 0.19 4.26 -24.93
N PHE A 196 -0.03 2.97 -25.20
CA PHE A 196 -0.43 2.46 -26.51
C PHE A 196 -1.76 3.06 -26.95
N PHE A 197 -2.80 3.02 -26.09
CA PHE A 197 -4.10 3.62 -26.38
C PHE A 197 -4.04 5.15 -26.42
N ALA A 198 -3.28 5.79 -25.54
CA ALA A 198 -3.10 7.25 -25.54
C ALA A 198 -2.41 7.76 -26.82
N ASN A 199 -1.61 6.92 -27.49
CA ASN A 199 -0.96 7.23 -28.76
C ASN A 199 -1.75 6.71 -29.98
N GLY A 200 -3.04 6.41 -29.81
CA GLY A 200 -3.94 6.04 -30.91
C GLY A 200 -3.74 4.63 -31.46
N ALA A 201 -3.13 3.72 -30.68
CA ALA A 201 -2.85 2.34 -31.06
C ALA A 201 -2.00 2.19 -32.34
N VAL A 202 -1.28 3.26 -32.75
CA VAL A 202 -0.37 3.22 -33.89
C VAL A 202 1.04 2.90 -33.39
N PRO A 203 1.54 1.65 -33.56
CA PRO A 203 2.95 1.38 -33.38
C PRO A 203 3.76 2.22 -34.38
N GLY A 204 4.90 2.75 -33.92
CA GLY A 204 5.64 3.87 -34.52
C GLY A 204 5.50 4.04 -36.05
N LEU A 205 5.07 5.22 -36.47
CA LEU A 205 4.94 5.57 -37.88
C LEU A 205 6.28 6.10 -38.42
N PHE A 206 6.80 5.46 -39.47
CA PHE A 206 7.94 6.00 -40.22
C PHE A 206 7.44 6.73 -41.46
N VAL A 207 7.94 7.96 -41.64
CA VAL A 207 7.62 8.79 -42.80
C VAL A 207 8.92 9.06 -43.54
N ASN A 208 9.04 8.48 -44.73
CA ASN A 208 10.22 8.66 -45.56
C ASN A 208 10.04 9.84 -46.53
N TYR A 209 11.02 10.74 -46.59
CA TYR A 209 11.10 11.81 -47.59
C TYR A 209 12.40 11.66 -48.39
N GLU A 210 12.31 11.68 -49.72
CA GLU A 210 13.48 11.61 -50.61
C GLU A 210 14.41 12.83 -50.48
N ALA A 211 13.89 13.98 -50.04
CA ALA A 211 14.65 15.22 -49.89
C ALA A 211 14.82 15.60 -48.40
N MET A 212 15.98 16.18 -48.07
CA MET A 212 16.26 16.68 -46.72
C MET A 212 15.30 17.82 -46.37
N LEU A 213 14.49 17.64 -45.32
CA LEU A 213 13.57 18.67 -44.84
C LEU A 213 14.32 19.76 -44.06
N LYS A 214 13.89 21.01 -44.21
CA LYS A 214 14.32 22.10 -43.29
C LYS A 214 13.80 21.81 -41.87
N PRO A 215 14.55 22.12 -40.80
CA PRO A 215 14.17 21.81 -39.41
C PRO A 215 12.75 22.27 -39.04
N GLU A 216 12.38 23.50 -39.40
CA GLU A 216 11.07 24.08 -39.13
C GLU A 216 9.92 23.29 -39.77
N ARG A 217 10.12 22.78 -41.00
CA ARG A 217 9.12 21.99 -41.72
C ARG A 217 9.02 20.58 -41.15
N ALA A 218 10.12 20.01 -40.66
CA ALA A 218 10.12 18.72 -39.97
C ALA A 218 9.36 18.80 -38.64
N ASP A 219 9.56 19.87 -37.86
CA ASP A 219 8.85 20.08 -36.60
C ASP A 219 7.35 20.35 -36.81
N ALA A 220 6.99 21.21 -37.78
CA ALA A 220 5.59 21.47 -38.11
C ALA A 220 4.87 20.19 -38.55
N LEU A 221 5.55 19.34 -39.33
CA LEU A 221 5.03 18.06 -39.74
C LEU A 221 4.85 17.14 -38.52
N ARG A 222 5.87 16.98 -37.66
CA ARG A 222 5.79 16.19 -36.42
C ARG A 222 4.62 16.62 -35.52
N LEU A 223 4.43 17.92 -35.33
CA LEU A 223 3.29 18.48 -34.58
C LEU A 223 1.95 18.16 -35.22
N SER A 224 1.85 18.21 -36.55
CA SER A 224 0.63 17.83 -37.28
C SER A 224 0.29 16.34 -37.11
N PHE A 225 1.32 15.47 -37.05
CA PHE A 225 1.16 14.05 -36.75
C PHE A 225 0.67 13.82 -35.32
N GLU A 226 1.34 14.41 -34.33
CA GLU A 226 0.95 14.28 -32.93
C GLU A 226 -0.48 14.75 -32.70
N LYS A 227 -0.87 15.89 -33.25
CA LYS A 227 -2.23 16.43 -33.11
C LYS A 227 -3.30 15.50 -33.67
N ARG A 228 -2.97 14.72 -34.70
CA ARG A 228 -3.94 13.98 -35.50
C ARG A 228 -4.02 12.49 -35.17
N TYR A 229 -3.01 11.94 -34.50
CA TYR A 229 -2.94 10.52 -34.12
C TYR A 229 -2.85 10.28 -32.62
N LYS A 230 -2.49 11.29 -31.82
CA LYS A 230 -2.46 11.17 -30.36
C LYS A 230 -3.86 11.40 -29.77
N GLY A 231 -4.20 10.63 -28.75
CA GLY A 231 -5.50 10.68 -28.07
C GLY A 231 -6.41 9.53 -28.49
N VAL A 232 -7.19 9.04 -27.53
CA VAL A 232 -8.12 7.90 -27.71
C VAL A 232 -9.20 8.22 -28.74
N ASP A 233 -9.60 9.50 -28.84
CA ASP A 233 -10.67 9.95 -29.75
C ASP A 233 -10.22 10.17 -31.21
N ASN A 234 -8.90 10.20 -31.47
CA ASN A 234 -8.33 10.51 -32.78
C ASN A 234 -8.01 9.26 -33.62
N HIS A 235 -8.66 8.14 -33.29
CA HIS A 235 -8.43 6.86 -33.95
C HIS A 235 -8.87 6.90 -35.43
N TYR A 236 -8.09 6.29 -36.33
CA TYR A 236 -8.33 6.23 -37.79
C TYR A 236 -8.25 7.54 -38.58
N SER A 237 -7.68 8.62 -38.04
CA SER A 237 -7.48 9.80 -38.88
C SER A 237 -6.60 9.46 -40.10
N THR A 238 -7.00 9.91 -41.29
CA THR A 238 -6.21 9.77 -42.51
C THR A 238 -5.06 10.76 -42.52
N LEU A 239 -3.86 10.27 -42.83
CA LEU A 239 -2.67 11.10 -43.05
C LEU A 239 -2.66 11.56 -44.51
N LEU A 240 -2.41 12.84 -44.72
CA LEU A 240 -2.12 13.38 -46.03
C LEU A 240 -0.70 13.95 -45.99
N VAL A 241 0.22 13.30 -46.67
CA VAL A 241 1.63 13.73 -46.74
C VAL A 241 1.83 14.50 -48.03
N ASP A 242 2.14 15.79 -47.91
CA ASP A 242 2.37 16.67 -49.05
C ASP A 242 3.82 16.55 -49.56
N GLY A 243 3.98 15.85 -50.68
CA GLY A 243 5.24 15.64 -51.39
C GLY A 243 5.11 14.54 -52.43
N ALA A 244 5.65 14.76 -53.64
CA ALA A 244 5.41 13.93 -54.83
C ALA A 244 5.75 12.43 -54.70
N LYS A 245 6.43 12.00 -53.63
CA LYS A 245 6.79 10.60 -53.34
C LYS A 245 6.94 10.28 -51.85
N ALA A 246 6.15 10.90 -50.98
CA ALA A 246 6.20 10.53 -49.57
C ALA A 246 5.50 9.19 -49.35
N THR A 247 6.16 8.27 -48.63
CA THR A 247 5.59 6.97 -48.26
C THR A 247 5.48 6.87 -46.74
N ALA A 248 4.30 6.49 -46.27
CA ALA A 248 4.04 6.23 -44.87
C ALA A 248 3.95 4.71 -44.69
N GLN A 249 4.78 4.15 -43.79
CA GLN A 249 4.76 2.73 -43.46
C GLN A 249 4.42 2.58 -41.98
N VAL A 250 3.35 1.85 -41.70
CA VAL A 250 3.00 1.45 -40.33
C VAL A 250 3.89 0.25 -39.99
N LEU A 251 4.75 0.41 -38.98
CA LEU A 251 5.48 -0.72 -38.41
C LEU A 251 4.49 -1.50 -37.53
N GLY A 252 3.79 -2.46 -38.13
CA GLY A 252 2.97 -3.39 -37.38
C GLY A 252 3.83 -4.20 -36.41
N ILE A 253 3.37 -4.33 -35.17
CA ILE A 253 3.85 -5.40 -34.29
C ILE A 253 3.03 -6.62 -34.69
N ASP A 254 3.68 -7.62 -35.27
CA ASP A 254 3.07 -8.91 -35.59
C ASP A 254 2.88 -9.68 -34.27
N PRO A 255 1.63 -9.91 -33.80
CA PRO A 255 1.39 -10.51 -32.48
C PRO A 255 1.78 -12.00 -32.39
N GLU A 256 2.20 -12.63 -33.50
CA GLU A 256 2.63 -14.03 -33.56
C GLU A 256 4.15 -14.25 -33.46
N LYS A 257 4.95 -13.23 -33.15
CA LYS A 257 6.41 -13.35 -32.96
C LYS A 257 6.92 -12.83 -31.63
#